data_AF-X5QX63-F1
#
_entry.id   AF-X5QX63-F1
#
_cell.length_a   1.000
_cell.length_b   1.000
_cell.length_c   1.000
_cell.angle_alpha   90.00
_cell.angle_beta   90.00
_cell.angle_gamma   90.00
#
_symmetry.space_group_name_H-M   'P 1'
#
loop_
_entity.id
_entity.type
_entity.pdbx_description
1 polymer ?
#
loop_
_entity_poly.entity_id
_entity_poly.type
_entity_poly.pdbx_seq_one_letter_code
_entity_poly.pdbx_strand_id
1 'polypeptide(L)'
;MKFLIHETLGTLNTDDVFEFGLTEISKSLEYEDLYEAEAIFIKNRKSRKVKLSGLSEFDVVRAFMSYVGINLRATAKDDSIAFDLCGLTPDQYIPLTKTIREMWDE
;
A
#
# COMPACT_ATOMS: atom_id res chain seq x y z
N MET A 1 -6.39 13.42 -11.55
CA MET A 1 -5.92 13.26 -10.16
C MET A 1 -4.45 12.87 -10.23
N LYS A 2 -3.58 13.46 -9.42
CA LYS A 2 -2.14 13.13 -9.42
C LYS A 2 -1.85 12.14 -8.30
N PHE A 3 -0.98 11.18 -8.59
CA PHE A 3 -0.58 10.13 -7.66
C PHE A 3 0.89 10.31 -7.27
N LEU A 4 1.17 10.19 -5.99
CA LEU A 4 2.54 10.03 -5.47
C LEU A 4 3.03 8.60 -5.72
N ILE A 5 2.15 7.62 -5.51
CA ILE A 5 2.43 6.19 -5.73
C ILE A 5 1.25 5.61 -6.51
N HIS A 6 1.53 4.81 -7.55
CA HIS A 6 0.52 4.10 -8.31
C HIS A 6 1.10 2.80 -8.85
N GLU A 7 0.55 1.68 -8.41
CA GLU A 7 1.07 0.35 -8.70
C GLU A 7 -0.06 -0.59 -9.12
N THR A 8 0.30 -1.58 -9.93
CA THR A 8 -0.59 -2.65 -10.38
C THR A 8 0.00 -4.00 -10.00
N LEU A 9 -0.84 -4.90 -9.49
CA LEU A 9 -0.47 -6.26 -9.12
C LEU A 9 -1.37 -7.25 -9.86
N GLY A 10 -0.74 -8.16 -10.60
CA GLY A 10 -1.39 -9.30 -11.23
C GLY A 10 -1.43 -10.52 -10.31
N THR A 11 -2.23 -11.50 -10.70
CA THR A 11 -2.36 -12.78 -10.00
C THR A 11 -1.86 -13.92 -10.89
N LEU A 12 -1.37 -15.00 -10.27
CA LEU A 12 -0.81 -16.15 -10.98
C LEU A 12 -1.86 -17.20 -11.33
N ASN A 13 -2.96 -17.25 -10.56
CA ASN A 13 -3.97 -18.31 -10.64
C ASN A 13 -5.39 -17.78 -10.91
N THR A 14 -5.54 -16.47 -11.13
CA THR A 14 -6.81 -15.84 -11.50
C THR A 14 -6.57 -14.77 -12.57
N ASP A 15 -7.65 -14.25 -13.16
CA ASP A 15 -7.58 -13.08 -14.06
C ASP A 15 -7.77 -11.76 -13.29
N ASP A 16 -7.67 -11.80 -11.96
CA ASP A 16 -7.84 -10.62 -11.12
C ASP A 16 -6.66 -9.67 -11.29
N VAL A 17 -6.98 -8.40 -11.48
CA VAL A 17 -6.02 -7.29 -11.51
C VAL A 17 -6.32 -6.34 -10.35
N PHE A 18 -5.27 -6.04 -9.60
CA PHE A 18 -5.30 -5.11 -8.49
C PHE A 18 -4.55 -3.84 -8.86
N GLU A 19 -5.15 -2.69 -8.58
CA GLU A 19 -4.47 -1.39 -8.70
C GLU A 19 -4.56 -0.68 -7.36
N PHE A 20 -3.49 -0.05 -6.93
CA PHE A 20 -3.51 0.75 -5.72
C PHE A 20 -2.67 2.00 -5.88
N GLY A 21 -3.10 3.07 -5.23
CA GLY A 21 -2.42 4.35 -5.35
C GLY A 21 -2.64 5.24 -4.15
N LEU A 22 -1.68 6.14 -3.97
CA LEU A 22 -1.70 7.22 -2.99
C LEU A 22 -1.66 8.53 -3.78
N THR A 23 -2.61 9.43 -3.54
CA THR A 23 -2.57 10.77 -4.15
C THR A 23 -1.36 11.55 -3.67
N GLU A 24 -1.10 12.70 -4.30
CA GLU A 24 -0.20 13.70 -3.71
C GLU A 24 -0.57 13.96 -2.24
N ILE A 25 0.45 14.04 -1.39
CA ILE A 25 0.28 14.39 0.02
C ILE A 25 0.17 15.91 0.10
N SER A 26 -0.89 16.40 0.72
CA SER A 26 -1.12 17.82 0.95
C SER A 26 -1.09 18.13 2.45
N LYS A 27 -0.68 19.34 2.82
CA LYS A 27 -0.87 19.82 4.19
C LYS A 27 -2.36 19.91 4.50
N SER A 28 -2.72 19.56 5.73
CA SER A 28 -4.06 19.78 6.26
C SER A 28 -4.35 21.29 6.34
N LEU A 29 -5.56 21.69 5.99
CA LEU A 29 -6.03 23.06 6.15
C LEU A 29 -6.32 23.40 7.62
N GLU A 30 -6.54 22.39 8.46
CA GLU A 30 -6.95 22.55 9.86
C GLU A 30 -5.76 22.51 10.83
N TYR A 31 -4.68 21.81 10.48
CA TYR A 31 -3.53 21.59 11.35
C TYR A 31 -2.21 21.73 10.58
N GLU A 32 -1.38 22.69 10.97
CA GLU A 32 -0.19 23.12 10.23
C GLU A 32 0.90 22.05 10.05
N ASP A 33 0.96 21.10 11.00
CA ASP A 33 1.94 20.01 11.06
C ASP A 33 1.39 18.66 10.58
N LEU A 34 0.13 18.63 10.14
CA LEU A 34 -0.52 17.39 9.70
C LEU A 34 -0.74 17.41 8.19
N TYR A 35 -0.79 16.20 7.66
CA TYR A 35 -0.89 15.94 6.23
C TYR A 35 -2.08 15.04 5.95
N GLU A 36 -2.52 15.11 4.70
CA GLU A 36 -3.60 14.29 4.18
C GLU A 36 -3.35 13.83 2.75
N ALA A 37 -3.90 12.66 2.42
CA ALA A 37 -3.92 12.08 1.08
C ALA A 37 -5.12 11.12 0.96
N GLU A 38 -5.46 10.74 -0.27
CA GLU A 38 -6.43 9.69 -0.57
C GLU A 38 -5.68 8.41 -0.96
N ALA A 39 -5.96 7.32 -0.25
CA ALA A 39 -5.49 5.98 -0.62
C ALA A 39 -6.61 5.25 -1.37
N ILE A 40 -6.24 4.64 -2.49
CA ILE A 40 -7.15 3.97 -3.41
C ILE A 40 -6.70 2.54 -3.59
N PHE A 41 -7.66 1.62 -3.59
CA PHE A 41 -7.48 0.21 -3.90
C PHE A 41 -8.59 -0.21 -4.87
N ILE A 42 -8.22 -0.86 -5.97
CA ILE A 42 -9.11 -1.29 -7.04
C ILE A 42 -8.88 -2.77 -7.26
N LYS A 43 -9.97 -3.55 -7.27
CA LYS A 43 -9.97 -4.94 -7.73
C LYS A 43 -10.93 -5.04 -8.90
N ASN A 44 -10.46 -5.43 -10.09
CA ASN A 44 -11.32 -5.61 -11.28
C ASN A 44 -12.31 -4.46 -11.50
N ARG A 45 -11.81 -3.21 -11.46
CA ARG A 45 -12.58 -1.96 -11.61
C ARG A 45 -13.50 -1.58 -10.43
N LYS A 46 -13.60 -2.39 -9.38
CA LYS A 46 -14.28 -2.01 -8.13
C LYS A 46 -13.32 -1.27 -7.23
N SER A 47 -13.55 0.02 -7.01
CA SER A 47 -12.68 0.87 -6.20
C SER A 47 -13.17 1.01 -4.76
N ARG A 48 -12.20 1.05 -3.84
CA ARG A 48 -12.35 1.43 -2.44
C ARG A 48 -11.37 2.55 -2.15
N LYS A 49 -11.85 3.58 -1.47
CA LYS A 49 -11.07 4.76 -1.13
C LYS A 49 -11.12 5.02 0.35
N VAL A 50 -10.02 5.52 0.90
CA VAL A 50 -9.97 6.02 2.27
C VAL A 50 -9.17 7.31 2.33
N LYS A 51 -9.69 8.28 3.07
CA LYS A 51 -8.95 9.51 3.39
C LYS A 51 -7.98 9.19 4.52
N LEU A 52 -6.70 9.44 4.29
CA LEU A 52 -5.65 9.42 5.30
C LEU A 52 -5.45 10.88 5.72
N SER A 53 -5.77 11.23 6.96
CA SER A 53 -5.70 12.62 7.44
C SER A 53 -5.27 12.68 8.89
N GLY A 54 -4.72 13.83 9.30
CA GLY A 54 -4.28 14.03 10.68
C GLY A 54 -3.01 13.24 11.01
N LEU A 55 -2.19 12.95 10.01
CA LEU A 55 -0.98 12.14 10.12
C LEU A 55 0.25 12.99 9.82
N SER A 56 1.40 12.59 10.34
CA SER A 56 2.68 13.07 9.80
C SER A 56 2.83 12.62 8.34
N GLU A 57 3.65 13.31 7.55
CA GLU A 57 3.88 12.95 6.14
C GLU A 57 4.34 11.49 5.97
N PHE A 58 5.26 11.02 6.83
CA PHE A 58 5.72 9.63 6.83
C PHE A 58 4.60 8.64 7.21
N ASP A 59 3.77 9.00 8.19
CA ASP A 59 2.66 8.15 8.62
C ASP A 59 1.57 8.02 7.55
N VAL A 60 1.40 9.00 6.65
CA VAL A 60 0.53 8.86 5.47
C VAL A 60 0.98 7.70 4.60
N VAL A 61 2.29 7.61 4.31
CA VAL A 61 2.85 6.52 3.50
C VAL A 61 2.73 5.17 4.23
N ARG A 62 3.02 5.14 5.54
CA ARG A 62 2.86 3.93 6.37
C ARG A 62 1.42 3.43 6.41
N ALA A 63 0.47 4.34 6.57
CA ALA A 63 -0.96 4.03 6.59
C ALA A 63 -1.44 3.52 5.23
N PHE A 64 -0.93 4.10 4.13
CA PHE A 64 -1.18 3.59 2.77
C PHE A 64 -0.72 2.14 2.59
N MET A 65 0.53 1.82 2.94
CA MET A 65 1.04 0.44 2.86
C MET A 65 0.19 -0.55 3.69
N SER A 66 -0.22 -0.12 4.89
CA SER A 66 -1.08 -0.91 5.77
C SER A 66 -2.46 -1.16 5.14
N TYR A 67 -3.06 -0.12 4.55
CA TYR A 67 -4.34 -0.19 3.86
C TYR A 67 -4.29 -1.17 2.67
N VAL A 68 -3.26 -1.11 1.84
CA VAL A 68 -3.06 -2.04 0.71
C VAL A 68 -2.90 -3.47 1.23
N GLY A 69 -2.01 -3.69 2.20
CA GLY A 69 -1.76 -5.02 2.76
C GLY A 69 -2.99 -5.66 3.42
N ILE A 70 -3.84 -4.89 4.09
CA ILE A 70 -5.11 -5.38 4.65
C ILE A 70 -6.05 -5.84 3.54
N ASN A 71 -6.23 -5.05 2.47
CA ASN A 71 -7.13 -5.41 1.37
C ASN A 71 -6.63 -6.62 0.58
N LEU A 72 -5.33 -6.73 0.32
CA LEU A 72 -4.73 -7.91 -0.32
C LEU A 72 -4.92 -9.17 0.54
N ARG A 73 -4.63 -9.11 1.85
CA ARG A 73 -4.81 -10.25 2.76
C ARG A 73 -6.27 -10.70 2.89
N ALA A 74 -7.20 -9.76 2.99
CA ALA A 74 -8.63 -10.07 3.03
C ALA A 74 -9.05 -10.81 1.75
N THR A 75 -8.61 -10.32 0.61
CA THR A 75 -8.93 -10.91 -0.69
C THR A 75 -8.31 -12.30 -0.87
N ALA A 76 -7.04 -12.48 -0.49
CA ALA A 76 -6.37 -13.78 -0.60
C ALA A 76 -6.99 -14.87 0.30
N LYS A 77 -7.48 -14.49 1.48
CA LYS A 77 -8.15 -15.42 2.40
C LYS A 77 -9.48 -15.94 1.83
N ASP A 78 -10.23 -15.08 1.16
CA ASP A 78 -11.55 -15.41 0.66
C ASP A 78 -11.48 -16.18 -0.68
N ASP A 79 -10.51 -15.83 -1.55
CA ASP A 79 -10.47 -16.31 -2.94
C ASP A 79 -9.29 -17.27 -3.25
N SER A 80 -8.44 -17.62 -2.26
CA SER A 80 -7.24 -18.47 -2.47
C SER A 80 -6.33 -17.98 -3.60
N ILE A 81 -6.12 -16.67 -3.68
CA ILE A 81 -5.36 -16.00 -4.74
C ILE A 81 -3.86 -16.07 -4.45
N ALA A 82 -3.07 -16.41 -5.47
CA ALA A 82 -1.62 -16.31 -5.49
C ALA A 82 -1.21 -15.07 -6.29
N PHE A 83 -0.34 -14.24 -5.70
CA PHE A 83 0.15 -13.02 -6.33
C PHE A 83 1.48 -13.28 -7.05
N ASP A 84 1.66 -12.65 -8.21
CA ASP A 84 2.96 -12.60 -8.88
C ASP A 84 3.77 -11.44 -8.30
N LEU A 85 4.71 -11.77 -7.42
CA LEU A 85 5.67 -10.81 -6.89
C LEU A 85 6.84 -10.73 -7.88
N CYS A 86 6.57 -10.21 -9.08
CA CYS A 86 7.59 -10.08 -10.11
C CYS A 86 8.76 -9.22 -9.62
N GLY A 87 9.96 -9.80 -9.55
CA GLY A 87 11.23 -9.07 -9.54
C GLY A 87 12.01 -9.01 -8.23
N LEU A 88 11.49 -9.53 -7.11
CA LEU A 88 12.26 -9.63 -5.86
C LEU A 88 12.24 -11.07 -5.32
N THR A 89 13.40 -11.71 -5.28
CA THR A 89 13.56 -13.03 -4.67
C THR A 89 13.44 -12.92 -3.13
N PRO A 90 13.07 -13.99 -2.40
CA PRO A 90 12.89 -13.96 -0.94
C PRO A 90 14.06 -13.36 -0.13
N ASP A 91 15.28 -13.45 -0.66
CA ASP A 91 16.51 -12.85 -0.13
C ASP A 91 16.61 -11.33 -0.35
N GLN A 92 15.79 -10.78 -1.24
CA GLN A 92 15.63 -9.34 -1.48
C GLN A 92 14.49 -8.74 -0.63
N TYR A 93 13.79 -9.57 0.14
CA TYR A 93 12.86 -9.09 1.17
C TYR A 93 13.63 -8.74 2.44
N ILE A 94 13.32 -7.55 2.98
CA ILE A 94 13.57 -7.21 4.38
C ILE A 94 12.88 -8.30 5.23
N PRO A 95 13.62 -9.16 5.96
CA PRO A 95 13.01 -10.23 6.72
C PRO A 95 12.03 -9.62 7.74
N LEU A 96 10.76 -10.00 7.67
CA LEU A 96 9.73 -9.53 8.63
C LEU A 96 10.01 -9.98 10.08
N THR A 97 11.05 -10.80 10.28
CA THR A 97 11.59 -11.22 11.58
C THR A 97 12.66 -10.29 12.13
N LYS A 98 13.20 -9.37 11.33
CA LYS A 98 14.14 -8.33 11.76
C LYS A 98 13.43 -6.97 11.78
N THR A 99 13.69 -6.19 12.82
CA THR A 99 13.29 -4.78 12.87
C THR A 99 14.16 -3.96 11.91
N ILE A 100 13.62 -2.87 11.36
CA ILE A 100 14.36 -1.95 10.45
C ILE A 100 15.70 -1.50 11.06
N ARG A 101 15.78 -1.42 12.40
CA ARG A 101 16.97 -1.02 13.14
C ARG A 101 18.08 -2.08 13.07
N GLU A 102 17.74 -3.36 13.19
CA GLU A 102 18.67 -4.49 13.11
C GLU A 102 19.25 -4.69 11.70
N MET A 103 18.66 -4.04 10.68
CA MET A 103 19.12 -4.11 9.30
C MET A 103 20.04 -2.97 8.88
N TRP A 104 20.09 -1.88 9.65
CA TRP A 104 20.91 -0.71 9.33
C TRP A 104 22.26 -0.70 10.06
N ASP A 105 22.37 -1.52 11.11
CA ASP A 105 23.59 -1.70 11.91
C ASP A 105 24.51 -2.85 11.40
N GLU A 106 24.14 -3.51 10.28
CA GLU A 106 24.97 -4.48 9.52
C GLU A 106 25.57 -3.81 8.26
#